data_AF-A0A1I1K8T2-F1
#
_entry.id   AF-A0A1I1K8T2-F1
#
_cell.length_a   1.000
_cell.length_b   1.000
_cell.length_c   1.000
_cell.angle_alpha   90.00
_cell.angle_beta   90.00
_cell.angle_gamma   90.00
#
_symmetry.space_group_name_H-M   'P 1'
#
loop_
_entity.id
_entity.type
_entity.pdbx_description
1 polymer ?
#
loop_
_entity_poly.entity_id
_entity_poly.type
_entity_poly.pdbx_seq_one_letter_code
_entity_poly.pdbx_strand_id
1 'polypeptide(L)'
;MEGPMDRLFGHSAFDLNRDGKIDGAEWAFINDTFFEDNNGISTGSSIDEDDDVLDEIEMAGLDRDELEFMDEDERRSALEDAGLDPDDFDDEF
;
A
#
# COMPACT_ATOMS: atom_id res chain seq x y z
N MET A 1 4.69 -32.65 1.32
CA MET A 1 5.55 -31.48 1.03
C MET A 1 4.65 -30.29 1.21
N GLU A 2 4.97 -29.40 2.15
CA GLU A 2 4.28 -28.12 2.29
C GLU A 2 4.66 -27.24 1.11
N GLY A 3 3.65 -26.65 0.47
CA GLY A 3 3.84 -25.68 -0.59
C GLY A 3 4.38 -24.35 -0.05
N PRO A 4 4.91 -23.48 -0.92
CA PRO A 4 5.32 -22.14 -0.51
C PRO A 4 4.15 -21.34 0.10
N MET A 5 2.92 -21.58 -0.35
CA MET A 5 1.70 -20.93 0.16
C MET A 5 1.30 -21.44 1.54
N ASP A 6 1.40 -22.75 1.80
CA ASP A 6 1.15 -23.34 3.12
C ASP A 6 2.06 -22.72 4.18
N ARG A 7 3.32 -22.43 3.82
CA ARG A 7 4.27 -21.77 4.72
C ARG A 7 3.91 -20.31 5.01
N LEU A 8 3.37 -19.59 4.03
CA LEU A 8 3.08 -18.16 4.15
C LEU A 8 1.72 -17.91 4.80
N PHE A 9 0.70 -18.67 4.41
CA PHE A 9 -0.69 -18.43 4.78
C PHE A 9 -1.34 -19.56 5.59
N GLY A 10 -0.74 -20.76 5.63
CA GLY A 10 -1.29 -21.92 6.36
C GLY A 10 -1.32 -21.76 7.88
N HIS A 11 -0.83 -20.65 8.44
CA HIS A 11 -1.02 -20.31 9.86
C HIS A 11 -1.60 -18.91 10.05
N SER A 12 -2.23 -18.37 9.00
CA SER A 12 -2.82 -17.03 8.98
C SER A 12 -4.34 -17.06 9.18
N ALA A 13 -4.98 -15.90 9.05
CA ALA A 13 -6.44 -15.79 9.04
C ALA A 13 -7.09 -16.42 7.79
N PHE A 14 -6.29 -16.75 6.77
CA PHE A 14 -6.76 -17.34 5.51
C PHE A 14 -6.87 -18.87 5.55
N ASP A 15 -6.26 -19.52 6.56
CA ASP A 15 -6.48 -20.95 6.82
C ASP A 15 -7.78 -21.11 7.65
N LEU A 16 -8.90 -21.24 6.93
CA LEU A 16 -10.24 -21.25 7.50
C LEU A 16 -10.51 -22.51 8.30
N ASN A 17 -9.92 -23.62 7.86
CA ASN A 17 -10.09 -24.93 8.48
C ASN A 17 -8.99 -25.27 9.52
N ARG A 18 -7.93 -24.46 9.59
CA ARG A 18 -6.78 -24.57 10.50
C ARG A 18 -5.97 -25.85 10.31
N ASP A 19 -5.89 -26.37 9.10
CA ASP A 19 -5.16 -27.60 8.79
C ASP A 19 -3.69 -27.37 8.44
N GLY A 20 -3.23 -26.11 8.44
CA GLY A 20 -1.85 -25.77 8.14
C GLY A 20 -1.56 -25.61 6.66
N LYS A 21 -2.57 -25.69 5.78
CA LYS A 21 -2.42 -25.69 4.34
C LYS A 21 -3.40 -24.72 3.71
N ILE A 22 -3.09 -24.34 2.48
CA ILE A 22 -3.99 -23.54 1.66
C ILE A 22 -4.61 -24.43 0.60
N ASP A 23 -5.89 -24.69 0.74
CA ASP A 23 -6.67 -25.38 -0.29
C ASP A 23 -7.06 -24.43 -1.44
N GLY A 24 -7.68 -24.98 -2.50
CA GLY A 24 -8.05 -24.18 -3.67
C GLY A 24 -9.12 -23.11 -3.38
N ALA A 25 -9.98 -23.30 -2.37
CA ALA A 25 -10.99 -22.32 -2.00
C ALA A 25 -10.39 -21.21 -1.12
N GLU A 26 -9.50 -21.57 -0.20
CA GLU A 26 -8.72 -20.63 0.60
C GLU A 26 -7.77 -19.82 -0.29
N TRP A 27 -7.14 -20.46 -1.28
CA TRP A 27 -6.35 -19.76 -2.29
C TRP A 27 -7.20 -18.83 -3.13
N ALA A 28 -8.43 -19.22 -3.52
CA ALA A 28 -9.33 -18.33 -4.25
C ALA A 28 -9.70 -17.09 -3.42
N PHE A 29 -9.90 -17.24 -2.11
CA PHE A 29 -10.18 -16.12 -1.21
C PHE A 29 -8.95 -15.22 -1.00
N ILE A 30 -7.75 -15.81 -0.87
CA ILE A 30 -6.48 -15.06 -0.87
C ILE A 30 -6.30 -14.35 -2.21
N ASN A 31 -6.58 -15.03 -3.32
CA ASN A 31 -6.47 -14.46 -4.66
C ASN A 31 -7.43 -13.30 -4.81
N ASP A 32 -8.69 -13.43 -4.42
CA ASP A 32 -9.67 -12.34 -4.46
C ASP A 32 -9.19 -11.13 -3.64
N THR A 33 -8.78 -11.38 -2.39
CA THR A 33 -8.38 -10.32 -1.43
C THR A 33 -7.04 -9.65 -1.76
N PHE A 34 -6.04 -10.40 -2.24
CA PHE A 34 -4.67 -9.90 -2.47
C PHE A 34 -4.34 -9.70 -3.95
N PHE A 35 -4.99 -10.44 -4.85
CA PHE A 35 -4.55 -10.58 -6.24
C PHE A 35 -5.55 -10.16 -7.32
N GLU A 36 -6.85 -10.34 -7.09
CA GLU A 36 -7.94 -9.90 -7.95
C GLU A 36 -8.19 -8.40 -7.69
N ASP A 37 -8.09 -7.98 -6.44
CA ASP A 37 -7.93 -6.59 -6.00
C ASP A 37 -6.45 -6.15 -5.93
N ASN A 38 -5.59 -6.55 -6.89
CA ASN A 38 -4.30 -5.84 -7.12
C ASN A 38 -4.53 -4.50 -7.84
N ASN A 39 -5.50 -3.77 -7.32
CA ASN A 39 -5.72 -2.33 -7.33
C ASN A 39 -6.24 -1.92 -5.92
N GLY A 40 -5.90 -2.65 -4.86
CA GLY A 40 -6.71 -2.62 -3.63
C GLY A 40 -6.15 -3.39 -2.43
N ILE A 41 -4.86 -3.77 -2.45
CA ILE A 41 -4.13 -3.96 -1.19
C ILE A 41 -3.59 -2.63 -0.64
N SER A 42 -4.17 -1.51 -1.05
CA SER A 42 -4.21 -0.35 -0.16
C SER A 42 -5.36 -0.55 0.80
N THR A 43 -5.05 -0.46 2.09
CA THR A 43 -6.01 -0.55 3.17
C THR A 43 -6.85 0.73 3.14
N GLY A 44 -7.76 0.84 2.17
CA GLY A 44 -8.72 1.91 2.01
C GLY A 44 -8.19 3.21 1.43
N SER A 45 -8.23 3.36 0.11
CA SER A 45 -8.64 4.62 -0.53
C SER A 45 -8.89 4.35 -2.01
N SER A 46 -9.56 5.28 -2.67
CA SER A 46 -10.19 5.10 -3.96
C SER A 46 -9.21 5.52 -5.04
N ILE A 47 -8.88 4.62 -5.97
CA ILE A 47 -8.04 4.94 -7.12
C ILE A 47 -8.83 5.82 -8.09
N ASP A 48 -8.75 7.12 -7.82
CA ASP A 48 -8.86 8.21 -8.77
C ASP A 48 -7.42 8.62 -9.12
N GLU A 49 -7.14 8.88 -10.40
CA GLU A 49 -5.79 9.07 -11.00
C GLU A 49 -5.00 10.30 -10.47
N ASP A 50 -5.47 10.95 -9.39
CA ASP A 50 -4.77 11.97 -8.61
C ASP A 50 -4.18 11.40 -7.29
N ASP A 51 -4.48 10.15 -6.93
CA ASP A 51 -4.08 9.51 -5.65
C ASP A 51 -2.68 8.86 -5.72
N ASP A 52 -2.08 8.72 -6.91
CA ASP A 52 -0.73 8.16 -7.07
C ASP A 52 0.33 8.98 -6.33
N VAL A 53 0.12 10.30 -6.28
CA VAL A 53 1.05 11.28 -5.71
C VAL A 53 0.86 11.37 -4.18
N LEU A 54 -0.40 11.31 -3.73
CA LEU A 54 -0.80 11.12 -2.33
C LEU A 54 -0.24 9.83 -1.73
N ASP A 55 -0.36 8.72 -2.46
CA ASP A 55 0.21 7.42 -2.08
C ASP A 55 1.74 7.50 -1.96
N GLU A 56 2.42 8.29 -2.80
CA GLU A 56 3.89 8.42 -2.75
C GLU A 56 4.37 9.24 -1.54
N ILE A 57 3.68 10.35 -1.22
CA ILE A 57 3.94 11.16 -0.01
C ILE A 57 3.72 10.32 1.26
N GLU A 58 2.58 9.63 1.35
CA GLU A 58 2.26 8.78 2.51
C GLU A 58 3.20 7.56 2.61
N MET A 59 3.57 6.96 1.47
CA MET A 59 4.55 5.86 1.43
C MET A 59 5.95 6.33 1.88
N ALA A 60 6.32 7.57 1.61
CA ALA A 60 7.55 8.18 2.08
C ALA A 60 7.48 8.57 3.58
N GLY A 61 6.31 8.41 4.21
CA GLY A 61 6.07 8.70 5.62
C GLY A 61 5.85 10.18 5.90
N LEU A 62 5.47 10.95 4.89
CA LEU A 62 5.09 12.34 4.99
C LEU A 62 3.56 12.46 4.98
N ASP A 63 3.01 13.43 5.70
CA ASP A 63 1.57 13.74 5.69
C ASP A 63 1.33 14.93 4.75
N ARG A 64 0.48 14.77 3.72
CA ARG A 64 0.12 15.86 2.78
C ARG A 64 -0.43 17.08 3.51
N ASP A 65 -1.32 16.87 4.47
CA ASP A 65 -1.88 17.96 5.27
C ASP A 65 -0.77 18.77 5.96
N GLU A 66 0.30 18.12 6.44
CA GLU A 66 1.43 18.79 7.08
C GLU A 66 2.29 19.56 6.07
N LEU A 67 2.55 18.98 4.90
CA LEU A 67 3.27 19.64 3.79
C LEU A 67 2.53 20.88 3.26
N GLU A 68 1.19 20.91 3.29
CA GLU A 68 0.36 22.07 2.93
C GLU A 68 0.45 23.20 3.97
N PHE A 69 0.72 22.88 5.23
CA PHE A 69 0.93 23.86 6.30
C PHE A 69 2.37 24.38 6.42
N MET A 70 3.33 23.74 5.73
CA MET A 70 4.73 24.13 5.70
C MET A 70 5.00 25.24 4.66
N ASP A 71 6.07 26.01 4.88
CA ASP A 71 6.55 26.95 3.87
C ASP A 71 7.18 26.18 2.69
N GLU A 72 7.17 26.78 1.49
CA GLU A 72 7.65 26.13 0.24
C GLU A 72 9.08 25.58 0.36
N ASP A 73 10.00 26.34 0.97
CA ASP A 73 11.38 25.89 1.21
C ASP A 73 11.47 24.68 2.16
N GLU A 74 10.56 24.61 3.15
CA GLU A 74 10.51 23.52 4.13
C GLU A 74 9.86 22.27 3.53
N ARG A 75 8.78 22.45 2.76
CA ARG A 75 8.12 21.40 1.98
C ARG A 75 9.11 20.72 1.03
N ARG A 76 9.86 21.51 0.25
CA ARG A 76 10.88 20.98 -0.67
C ARG A 76 11.96 20.18 0.06
N SER A 77 12.38 20.66 1.23
CA SER A 77 13.36 19.93 2.04
C SER A 77 12.80 18.62 2.62
N ALA A 78 11.53 18.58 2.99
CA ALA A 78 10.88 17.37 3.52
C ALA A 78 10.72 16.30 2.42
N LEU A 79 10.30 16.71 1.21
CA LEU A 79 10.22 15.83 0.04
C LEU A 79 11.60 15.27 -0.34
N GLU A 80 12.64 16.10 -0.38
CA GLU A 80 14.00 15.64 -0.70
C GLU A 80 14.57 14.67 0.37
N ASP A 81 14.27 14.91 1.66
CA ASP A 81 14.68 14.00 2.76
C ASP A 81 13.98 12.64 2.67
N ALA A 82 12.74 12.63 2.19
CA ALA A 82 11.95 11.43 1.96
C ALA A 82 12.29 10.73 0.62
N GLY A 83 13.10 11.38 -0.23
CA GLY A 83 13.55 10.85 -1.51
C GLY A 83 12.62 11.13 -2.69
N LEU A 84 11.70 12.08 -2.53
CA LEU A 84 10.74 12.55 -3.53
C LEU A 84 11.25 13.81 -4.24
N ASP A 85 10.91 14.00 -5.52
CA ASP A 85 11.27 15.21 -6.25
C ASP A 85 10.23 16.31 -5.95
N PRO A 86 10.60 17.43 -5.31
CA PRO A 86 9.64 18.50 -5.01
C PRO A 86 8.91 19.08 -6.22
N ASP A 87 9.54 19.07 -7.40
CA ASP A 87 8.94 19.62 -8.62
C ASP A 87 7.75 18.77 -9.10
N ASP A 88 7.65 17.49 -8.69
CA ASP A 88 6.52 16.60 -9.03
C ASP A 88 5.26 16.92 -8.23
N PHE A 89 5.39 17.63 -7.10
CA PHE A 89 4.29 17.97 -6.18
C PHE A 89 3.95 19.47 -6.16
N ASP A 90 4.70 20.29 -6.90
CA ASP A 90 4.50 21.76 -6.93
C ASP A 90 3.12 22.18 -7.45
N ASP A 91 2.45 21.34 -8.24
CA ASP A 91 1.10 21.58 -8.78
C ASP A 91 -0.03 21.10 -7.83
N GLU A 92 0.30 20.42 -6.73
CA GLU A 92 -0.66 19.68 -5.89
C GLU A 92 -0.92 20.31 -4.52
N PHE A 93 -0.19 21.36 -4.16
CA PHE A 93 -0.25 22.07 -2.86
C PHE A 93 -0.51 23.56 -3.07
#